data_AF-M2S0F4-F1
#
_entry.id   AF-M2S0F4-F1
#
_cell.length_a   1.000
_cell.length_b   1.000
_cell.length_c   1.000
_cell.angle_alpha   90.00
_cell.angle_beta   90.00
_cell.angle_gamma   90.00
#
_symmetry.space_group_name_H-M   'P 1'
#
loop_
_entity.id
_entity.type
_entity.pdbx_description
1 polymer ?
#
loop_
_entity_poly.entity_id
_entity_poly.type
_entity_poly.pdbx_seq_one_letter_code
_entity_poly.pdbx_strand_id
1 'polypeptide(L)'
;MEAPYNPFNRHNESPPSQKSPLLPQNVSPPTPLSNGIIHTFDFTELEKMDLEEFDSYIETVRMKERITGDDEEKLRKLRRRIQNRWSSKMCRDKKRDKINELKEELSLFKQKCEQLEEENKKLKELVSANISENTIQTEKSTLDFNN
;
A
#
# COMPACT_ATOMS: atom_id res chain seq x y z
N MET A 1 -52.12 -13.91 1.97
CA MET A 1 -50.69 -14.10 2.25
C MET A 1 -49.94 -13.16 1.34
N GLU A 2 -49.40 -12.06 1.87
CA GLU A 2 -48.59 -11.10 1.08
C GLU A 2 -47.17 -11.63 0.89
N ALA A 3 -46.60 -11.42 -0.29
CA ALA A 3 -45.23 -11.77 -0.59
C ALA A 3 -44.25 -10.81 0.10
N PRO A 4 -43.09 -11.29 0.59
CA PRO A 4 -42.14 -10.46 1.33
C PRO A 4 -41.47 -9.42 0.43
N TYR A 5 -41.31 -8.21 0.96
CA TYR A 5 -40.72 -7.06 0.29
C TYR A 5 -39.25 -7.33 -0.10
N ASN A 6 -38.94 -7.22 -1.41
CA ASN A 6 -37.59 -7.35 -1.96
C ASN A 6 -37.08 -6.00 -2.50
N PRO A 7 -36.06 -5.40 -1.89
CA PRO A 7 -35.57 -4.07 -2.25
C PRO A 7 -34.81 -4.01 -3.59
N PHE A 8 -34.51 -5.15 -4.21
CA PHE A 8 -33.78 -5.23 -5.49
C PHE A 8 -34.68 -5.32 -6.74
N ASN A 9 -36.01 -5.32 -6.57
CA ASN A 9 -36.96 -5.55 -7.67
C ASN A 9 -37.55 -4.28 -8.31
N ARG A 10 -36.88 -3.12 -8.18
CA ARG A 10 -37.42 -1.80 -8.60
C ARG A 10 -37.44 -1.53 -10.12
N HIS A 11 -37.13 -2.50 -10.99
CA HIS A 11 -36.93 -2.21 -12.41
C HIS A 11 -37.75 -3.05 -13.40
N ASN A 12 -38.72 -3.84 -12.95
CA ASN A 12 -39.59 -4.62 -13.86
C ASN A 12 -41.03 -4.08 -13.95
N GLU A 13 -41.19 -2.74 -13.98
CA GLU A 13 -42.44 -2.15 -14.45
C GLU A 13 -42.23 -1.53 -15.83
N SER A 14 -42.72 -2.23 -16.85
CA SER A 14 -42.85 -1.70 -18.20
C SER A 14 -43.86 -0.53 -18.21
N PRO A 15 -43.49 0.67 -18.66
CA PRO A 15 -44.48 1.74 -18.81
C PRO A 15 -45.41 1.46 -20.01
N PRO A 16 -46.69 1.88 -19.94
CA PRO A 16 -47.67 1.61 -20.98
C PRO A 16 -47.43 2.48 -22.22
N SER A 17 -47.66 1.89 -23.40
CA SER A 17 -47.69 2.56 -24.70
C SER A 17 -48.58 3.80 -24.69
N GLN A 18 -47.98 4.98 -24.86
CA GLN A 18 -48.71 6.21 -25.17
C GLN A 18 -48.54 6.59 -26.64
N LYS A 19 -49.68 6.80 -27.28
CA LYS A 19 -49.89 7.11 -28.69
C LYS A 19 -49.32 8.48 -29.06
N SER A 20 -48.69 8.55 -30.24
CA SER A 20 -48.26 9.79 -30.89
C SER A 20 -49.44 10.65 -31.35
N PRO A 21 -49.30 11.98 -31.35
CA PRO A 21 -49.88 12.82 -32.39
C PRO A 21 -48.79 13.49 -33.23
N LEU A 22 -48.92 13.35 -34.54
CA LEU A 22 -48.21 14.14 -35.56
C LEU A 22 -48.64 15.62 -35.48
N LEU A 23 -47.70 16.55 -35.64
CA LEU A 23 -47.75 17.66 -36.63
C LEU A 23 -46.40 18.43 -36.65
N PRO A 24 -46.04 19.08 -37.77
CA PRO A 24 -44.67 19.38 -38.15
C PRO A 24 -44.26 20.81 -37.79
N GLN A 25 -42.99 21.01 -37.45
CA GLN A 25 -42.33 22.27 -37.75
C GLN A 25 -40.82 22.07 -37.93
N ASN A 26 -40.44 22.36 -39.17
CA ASN A 26 -39.11 22.36 -39.71
C ASN A 26 -38.41 23.64 -39.23
N VAL A 27 -37.54 23.53 -38.22
CA VAL A 27 -36.42 24.47 -38.02
C VAL A 27 -35.25 23.66 -37.49
N SER A 28 -34.28 23.41 -38.37
CA SER A 28 -32.98 22.89 -37.96
C SER A 28 -32.36 23.90 -36.96
N PRO A 29 -31.92 23.48 -35.77
CA PRO A 29 -31.12 24.38 -34.95
C PRO A 29 -29.81 24.65 -35.69
N PRO A 30 -29.27 25.89 -35.66
CA PRO A 30 -27.93 26.13 -36.14
C PRO A 30 -27.00 25.24 -35.30
N THR A 31 -26.34 24.29 -35.95
CA THR A 31 -25.24 23.55 -35.35
C THR A 31 -24.25 24.58 -34.82
N PRO A 32 -23.94 24.61 -33.51
CA PRO A 32 -22.78 25.36 -33.07
C PRO A 32 -21.60 24.64 -33.72
N LEU A 33 -20.98 25.31 -34.69
CA LEU A 33 -19.61 25.00 -35.12
C LEU A 33 -18.75 25.11 -33.86
N SER A 34 -18.60 23.98 -33.17
CA SER A 34 -17.65 23.82 -32.09
C SER A 34 -16.27 23.90 -32.72
N ASN A 35 -15.77 25.12 -32.89
CA ASN A 35 -14.40 25.40 -33.31
C ASN A 35 -13.35 25.03 -32.23
N GLY A 36 -13.74 24.24 -31.21
CA GLY A 36 -12.83 23.67 -30.24
C GLY A 36 -12.38 22.28 -30.70
N ILE A 37 -11.07 22.11 -30.88
CA ILE A 37 -10.47 20.79 -31.01
C ILE A 37 -10.79 20.03 -29.71
N ILE A 38 -11.53 18.92 -29.83
CA ILE A 38 -11.78 18.00 -28.73
C ILE A 38 -10.54 17.12 -28.60
N HIS A 39 -9.95 17.06 -27.40
CA HIS A 39 -8.79 16.19 -27.19
C HIS A 39 -9.20 14.72 -27.18
N THR A 40 -8.39 13.88 -27.81
CA THR A 40 -8.55 12.43 -27.78
C THR A 40 -7.50 11.82 -26.85
N PHE A 41 -7.95 11.16 -25.78
CA PHE A 41 -7.07 10.50 -24.82
C PHE A 41 -6.77 9.05 -25.22
N ASP A 42 -5.50 8.67 -25.18
CA ASP A 42 -5.10 7.27 -25.10
C ASP A 42 -5.02 6.84 -23.63
N PHE A 43 -6.12 6.28 -23.12
CA PHE A 43 -6.20 5.83 -21.74
C PHE A 43 -5.24 4.67 -21.41
N THR A 44 -4.74 3.94 -22.40
CA THR A 44 -3.82 2.81 -22.17
C THR A 44 -2.41 3.29 -21.87
N GLU A 45 -1.95 4.33 -22.57
CA GLU A 45 -0.67 4.98 -22.30
C GLU A 45 -0.73 5.80 -21.01
N LEU A 46 -1.83 6.53 -20.78
CA LEU A 46 -2.03 7.27 -19.54
C LEU A 46 -2.05 6.37 -18.30
N GLU A 47 -2.53 5.14 -18.44
CA GLU A 47 -2.50 4.18 -17.34
C GLU A 47 -1.08 3.76 -16.97
N LYS A 48 -0.09 3.83 -17.86
CA LYS A 48 1.29 3.43 -17.56
C LYS A 48 2.07 4.51 -16.81
N MET A 49 1.64 5.77 -16.93
CA MET A 49 2.26 6.91 -16.27
C MET A 49 2.23 6.78 -14.75
N ASP A 50 3.17 7.46 -14.10
CA ASP A 50 3.07 7.68 -12.66
C ASP A 50 2.02 8.77 -12.33
N LEU A 51 1.81 9.00 -11.02
CA LEU A 51 0.77 9.93 -10.58
C LEU A 51 1.12 11.39 -10.91
N GLU A 52 2.39 11.76 -10.88
CA GLU A 52 2.86 13.13 -11.11
C GLU A 52 2.85 13.45 -12.61
N GLU A 53 3.35 12.54 -13.44
CA GLU A 53 3.28 12.60 -14.89
C GLU A 53 1.83 12.71 -15.38
N PHE A 54 0.94 11.88 -14.81
CA PHE A 54 -0.48 11.92 -15.15
C PHE A 54 -1.10 13.27 -14.78
N ASP A 55 -0.88 13.75 -13.55
CA ASP A 55 -1.46 15.01 -13.09
C ASP A 55 -0.94 16.20 -13.93
N SER A 56 0.36 16.23 -14.25
CA SER A 56 0.96 17.25 -15.10
C SER A 56 0.42 17.22 -16.54
N TYR A 57 0.23 16.02 -17.10
CA TYR A 57 -0.33 15.86 -18.44
C TYR A 57 -1.77 16.38 -18.51
N ILE A 58 -2.61 16.00 -17.55
CA ILE A 58 -4.02 16.43 -17.53
C ILE A 58 -4.15 17.93 -17.31
N GLU A 59 -3.30 18.53 -16.48
CA GLU A 59 -3.29 19.99 -16.31
C GLU A 59 -2.93 20.71 -17.62
N THR A 60 -1.95 20.18 -18.35
CA THR A 60 -1.55 20.72 -19.66
C THR A 60 -2.67 20.63 -20.69
N VAL A 61 -3.39 19.51 -20.72
CA VAL A 61 -4.54 19.31 -21.61
C VAL A 61 -5.66 20.28 -21.24
N ARG A 62 -5.99 20.42 -19.95
CA ARG A 62 -7.05 21.34 -19.48
C ARG A 62 -6.80 22.79 -19.88
N MET A 63 -5.54 23.21 -19.96
CA MET A 63 -5.17 24.57 -20.36
C MET A 63 -5.24 24.80 -21.87
N LYS A 64 -5.10 23.75 -22.69
CA LYS A 64 -5.00 23.86 -24.15
C LYS A 64 -6.27 23.46 -24.89
N GLU A 65 -7.02 22.51 -24.35
CA GLU A 65 -8.09 21.81 -25.05
C GLU A 65 -9.34 21.69 -24.18
N ARG A 66 -10.48 21.46 -24.82
CA ARG A 66 -11.72 21.18 -24.10
C ARG A 66 -11.84 19.70 -23.80
N ILE A 67 -12.01 19.38 -22.53
CA ILE A 67 -12.32 18.03 -22.04
C ILE A 67 -13.84 17.89 -21.93
N THR A 68 -14.38 16.77 -22.41
CA THR A 68 -15.81 16.47 -22.28
C THR A 68 -16.12 15.95 -20.87
N GLY A 69 -17.37 16.10 -20.40
CA GLY A 69 -17.76 15.60 -19.07
C GLY A 69 -17.57 14.08 -18.92
N ASP A 70 -17.78 13.31 -19.99
CA ASP A 70 -17.56 11.86 -20.00
C ASP A 70 -16.07 11.51 -19.88
N ASP A 71 -15.19 12.27 -20.54
CA ASP A 71 -13.75 12.06 -20.43
C ASP A 71 -13.22 12.50 -19.07
N GLU A 72 -13.79 13.54 -18.46
CA GLU A 72 -13.44 13.95 -17.10
C GLU A 72 -13.75 12.86 -16.05
N GLU A 73 -14.87 12.15 -16.20
CA GLU A 73 -15.19 10.97 -15.39
C GLU A 73 -14.17 9.83 -15.60
N LYS A 74 -13.81 9.53 -16.86
CA LYS A 74 -12.82 8.49 -17.18
C LYS A 74 -11.44 8.83 -16.62
N LEU A 75 -11.01 10.09 -16.76
CA LEU A 75 -9.74 10.59 -16.22
C LEU A 75 -9.70 10.50 -14.70
N ARG A 76 -10.80 10.83 -14.01
CA ARG A 76 -10.90 10.70 -12.54
C ARG A 76 -10.76 9.25 -12.10
N LYS A 77 -11.46 8.32 -12.77
CA LYS A 77 -11.37 6.88 -12.50
C LYS A 77 -9.97 6.35 -12.79
N LEU A 78 -9.34 6.80 -13.87
CA LEU A 78 -7.98 6.42 -14.23
C LEU A 78 -6.97 6.91 -13.19
N ARG A 79 -7.04 8.18 -12.78
CA ARG A 79 -6.23 8.74 -11.70
C ARG A 79 -6.32 7.90 -10.43
N ARG A 80 -7.53 7.49 -10.06
CA ARG A 80 -7.75 6.62 -8.89
C ARG A 80 -7.08 5.26 -9.04
N ARG A 81 -7.10 4.64 -10.23
CA ARG A 81 -6.40 3.38 -10.50
C ARG A 81 -4.89 3.53 -10.35
N ILE A 82 -4.32 4.59 -10.92
CA ILE A 82 -2.88 4.91 -10.82
C ILE A 82 -2.49 5.10 -9.34
N GLN A 83 -3.27 5.89 -8.58
CA GLN A 83 -3.05 6.10 -7.15
C GLN A 83 -3.10 4.79 -6.35
N ASN A 84 -4.07 3.91 -6.63
CA ASN A 84 -4.20 2.63 -5.95
C ASN A 84 -3.03 1.69 -6.26
N ARG A 85 -2.56 1.67 -7.52
CA ARG A 85 -1.38 0.92 -7.93
C ARG A 85 -0.14 1.40 -7.18
N TRP A 86 0.09 2.71 -7.14
CA TRP A 86 1.21 3.31 -6.42
C TRP A 86 1.15 3.02 -4.92
N SER A 87 -0.01 3.26 -4.29
CA SER A 87 -0.23 2.97 -2.87
C SER A 87 0.03 1.50 -2.53
N SER A 88 -0.41 0.59 -3.42
CA SER A 88 -0.19 -0.85 -3.25
C SER A 88 1.29 -1.22 -3.37
N LYS A 89 2.03 -0.59 -4.28
CA LYS A 89 3.49 -0.76 -4.42
C LYS A 89 4.20 -0.29 -3.15
N MET A 90 3.91 0.94 -2.70
CA MET A 90 4.50 1.53 -1.49
C MET A 90 4.21 0.71 -0.24
N CYS A 91 3.00 0.16 -0.11
CA CYS A 91 2.65 -0.72 1.00
C CYS A 91 3.51 -2.00 1.02
N ARG A 92 3.71 -2.63 -0.14
CA ARG A 92 4.59 -3.83 -0.26
C ARG A 92 6.04 -3.49 0.03
N ASP A 93 6.52 -2.36 -0.49
CA ASP A 93 7.88 -1.89 -0.27
C ASP A 93 8.12 -1.62 1.23
N LYS A 94 7.24 -0.87 1.88
CA LYS A 94 7.31 -0.63 3.34
C LYS A 94 7.30 -1.92 4.16
N LYS A 95 6.49 -2.91 3.76
CA LYS A 95 6.47 -4.22 4.41
C LYS A 95 7.81 -4.94 4.23
N ARG A 96 8.39 -4.91 3.03
CA ARG A 96 9.69 -5.51 2.74
C ARG A 96 10.79 -4.85 3.56
N ASP A 97 10.81 -3.53 3.62
CA ASP A 97 11.80 -2.77 4.39
C ASP A 97 11.71 -3.11 5.88
N LYS A 98 10.50 -3.18 6.44
CA LYS A 98 10.33 -3.59 7.84
C LYS A 98 10.77 -5.03 8.10
N ILE A 99 10.57 -5.94 7.16
CA ILE A 99 11.06 -7.32 7.27
C ILE A 99 12.59 -7.34 7.28
N ASN A 100 13.25 -6.52 6.45
CA ASN A 100 14.70 -6.45 6.42
C ASN A 100 15.27 -5.87 7.71
N GLU A 101 14.70 -4.79 8.22
CA GLU A 101 15.03 -4.18 9.52
C GLU A 101 14.94 -5.22 10.66
N LEU A 102 13.83 -5.96 10.73
CA LEU A 102 13.65 -7.00 11.75
C LEU A 102 14.65 -8.16 11.62
N LYS A 103 15.08 -8.50 10.40
CA LYS A 103 16.11 -9.52 10.19
C LYS A 103 17.48 -9.05 10.66
N GLU A 104 17.81 -7.78 10.42
CA GLU A 104 19.05 -7.16 10.89
C GLU A 104 19.07 -7.10 12.41
N GLU A 105 18.00 -6.62 13.04
CA GLU A 105 17.84 -6.62 14.50
C GLU A 105 18.00 -8.03 15.09
N LEU A 106 17.33 -9.02 14.51
CA LEU A 106 17.44 -10.41 14.97
C LEU A 106 18.87 -10.94 14.86
N SER A 107 19.58 -10.60 13.78
CA SER A 107 20.98 -10.98 13.60
C SER A 107 21.88 -10.35 14.67
N LEU A 108 21.69 -9.06 14.96
CA LEU A 108 22.42 -8.35 16.02
C LEU A 108 22.14 -8.94 17.40
N PHE A 109 20.88 -9.26 17.71
CA PHE A 109 20.51 -9.90 18.97
C PHE A 109 21.13 -11.29 19.12
N LYS A 110 21.14 -12.10 18.05
CA LYS A 110 21.79 -13.42 18.08
C LYS A 110 23.28 -13.31 18.38
N GLN A 111 23.98 -12.42 17.68
CA GLN A 111 25.41 -12.19 17.90
C GLN A 111 25.69 -11.73 19.34
N LYS A 112 24.85 -10.84 19.88
CA LYS A 112 24.98 -10.37 21.26
C LYS A 112 24.73 -11.49 22.27
N CYS A 113 23.76 -12.37 22.03
CA CYS A 113 23.52 -13.53 22.89
C CYS A 113 24.72 -14.47 22.89
N GLU A 114 25.28 -14.79 21.73
CA GLU A 114 26.48 -15.64 21.60
C GLU A 114 27.67 -15.05 22.38
N GLN A 115 27.91 -13.74 22.26
CA GLN A 115 28.96 -13.05 23.02
C GLN A 115 28.73 -13.14 24.53
N LEU A 116 27.50 -12.86 24.99
CA LEU A 116 27.16 -12.93 26.41
C LEU A 116 27.25 -14.36 26.96
N GLU A 117 26.87 -15.37 26.17
CA GLU A 117 27.01 -16.77 26.55
C GLU A 117 28.48 -17.17 26.68
N GLU A 118 29.34 -16.72 25.77
CA GLU A 118 30.78 -16.96 25.83
C GLU A 118 31.42 -16.28 27.05
N GLU A 119 31.06 -15.02 27.32
CA GLU A 119 31.51 -14.31 28.53
C GLU A 119 31.03 -15.00 29.81
N ASN A 120 29.77 -15.45 29.86
CA ASN A 120 29.22 -16.16 31.00
C ASN A 120 29.96 -17.49 31.25
N LYS A 121 30.31 -18.21 30.18
CA LYS A 121 31.10 -19.43 30.25
C LYS A 121 32.50 -19.14 30.82
N LYS A 122 33.20 -18.13 30.28
CA LYS A 122 34.54 -17.72 30.77
C LYS A 122 34.49 -17.32 32.25
N LEU A 123 33.47 -16.57 32.66
CA LEU A 123 33.28 -16.18 34.07
C LEU A 123 33.04 -17.39 34.97
N LYS A 124 32.21 -18.35 34.55
CA LYS A 124 31.99 -19.60 35.30
C LYS A 124 33.28 -20.40 35.46
N GLU A 125 34.08 -20.51 34.40
CA GLU A 125 35.39 -21.18 34.45
C GLU A 125 36.32 -20.48 35.44
N LEU A 126 36.46 -19.15 35.37
CA LEU A 126 37.29 -18.36 36.28
C LEU A 126 36.83 -18.45 37.75
N VAL A 127 35.53 -18.43 38.00
CA VAL A 127 34.97 -18.61 39.35
C VAL A 127 35.28 -20.02 39.86
N SER A 128 35.11 -21.04 39.03
CA SER A 128 35.40 -22.43 39.42
C SER A 128 36.89 -22.64 39.75
N ALA A 129 37.79 -22.04 38.96
CA ALA A 129 39.23 -22.07 39.21
C ALA A 129 39.58 -21.37 40.53
N ASN A 130 39.07 -20.16 40.77
CA ASN A 130 39.28 -19.42 42.02
C ASN A 130 38.75 -20.16 43.26
N ILE A 131 37.60 -20.84 43.16
CA ILE A 131 37.06 -21.65 44.26
C ILE A 131 38.00 -22.82 44.55
N SER A 132 38.51 -23.50 43.51
CA SER A 132 39.42 -24.63 43.67
C SER A 132 40.75 -24.21 44.32
N GLU A 133 41.33 -23.09 43.88
CA GLU A 133 42.56 -22.54 44.46
C GLU A 133 42.37 -22.12 45.92
N ASN A 134 41.27 -21.44 46.25
CA ASN A 134 40.96 -21.08 47.64
C ASN A 134 40.78 -22.32 48.52
N THR A 135 40.11 -23.35 48.02
CA THR A 135 39.92 -24.60 48.77
C THR A 135 41.28 -25.23 49.12
N ILE A 136 42.17 -25.37 48.13
CA ILE A 136 43.52 -25.89 48.31
C ILE A 136 44.32 -25.04 49.31
N GLN A 137 44.25 -23.71 49.21
CA GLN A 137 44.96 -22.80 50.09
C GLN A 137 44.46 -22.91 51.54
N THR A 138 43.14 -23.05 51.74
CA THR A 138 42.55 -23.25 53.06
C THR A 138 42.95 -24.58 53.67
N GLU A 139 42.93 -25.67 52.91
CA GLU A 139 43.36 -27.01 53.37
C GLU A 139 44.83 -27.04 53.77
N LYS A 140 45.69 -26.38 52.99
CA LYS A 140 47.12 -26.24 53.32
C LYS A 140 47.32 -25.43 54.60
N SER A 141 46.61 -24.33 54.76
CA SER A 141 46.71 -23.48 55.95
C SER A 141 46.21 -24.18 57.22
N THR A 142 45.17 -25.04 57.14
CA THR A 142 44.73 -25.86 58.28
C THR A 142 45.69 -26.99 58.62
N LEU A 143 46.37 -27.58 57.63
CA LEU A 143 47.42 -28.58 57.88
C LEU A 143 48.65 -27.95 58.58
N ASP A 144 49.08 -26.77 58.12
CA ASP A 144 50.22 -26.05 58.71
C ASP A 144 49.93 -25.54 60.14
N PHE A 145 48.66 -25.30 60.49
CA PHE A 145 48.27 -24.86 61.85
C PHE A 145 48.16 -26.02 62.86
N ASN A 146 48.02 -27.26 62.38
CA ASN A 146 47.83 -28.46 63.23
C ASN A 146 49.11 -29.29 63.43
N ASN A 147 50.25 -28.88 62.84
CA ASN A 147 51.59 -29.44 63.06
C ASN A 147 52.46 -28.48 63.88
#